data_AF-A0A2M8EYF2-F1
#
_entry.id   AF-A0A2M8EYF2-F1
#
_cell.length_a   1.000
_cell.length_b   1.000
_cell.length_c   1.000
_cell.angle_alpha   90.00
_cell.angle_beta   90.00
_cell.angle_gamma   90.00
#
_symmetry.space_group_name_H-M   'P 1'
#
loop_
_entity.id
_entity.type
_entity.pdbx_description
1 polymer ?
#
loop_
_entity_poly.entity_id
_entity_poly.type
_entity_poly.pdbx_seq_one_letter_code
_entity_poly.pdbx_strand_id
1 'polypeptide(L)'
;MPGYTHMQKAMPSSVGMWAGSFAESLLDDLNVLKSTFDDVDQSPLGSGAAYGVSLEIDREYTSKLLGFGKVQNNSLYAQVSRVKSQAVT
;
A
#
# COMPACT_ATOMS: atom_id res chain seq x y z
N MET A 1 -0.62 -30.72 -19.63
CA MET A 1 0.32 -31.17 -18.58
C MET A 1 -0.49 -31.74 -17.43
N PRO A 2 0.02 -32.66 -16.60
CA PRO A 2 -0.69 -33.02 -15.37
C PRO A 2 -0.65 -31.84 -14.39
N GLY A 3 -1.75 -31.59 -13.69
CA GLY A 3 -1.76 -30.78 -12.46
C GLY A 3 -1.10 -31.54 -11.32
N TYR A 4 -0.64 -30.82 -10.29
CA TYR A 4 0.06 -31.41 -9.15
C TYR A 4 -0.53 -30.95 -7.83
N THR A 5 -0.71 -31.90 -6.90
CA THR A 5 -1.00 -31.64 -5.49
C THR A 5 -0.09 -32.52 -4.65
N HIS A 6 0.46 -32.00 -3.54
CA HIS A 6 1.51 -32.69 -2.77
C HIS A 6 2.68 -33.20 -3.64
N MET A 7 3.00 -32.47 -4.71
CA MET A 7 4.01 -32.85 -5.73
C MET A 7 3.71 -34.16 -6.50
N GLN A 8 2.48 -34.68 -6.44
CA GLN A 8 2.03 -35.86 -7.18
C GLN A 8 1.07 -35.48 -8.30
N LYS A 9 1.08 -36.26 -9.39
CA LYS A 9 0.17 -36.04 -10.53
C LYS A 9 -1.27 -36.20 -10.08
N ALA A 10 -2.09 -35.19 -10.35
CA ALA A 10 -3.52 -35.17 -10.09
C ALA A 10 -4.28 -35.27 -11.42
N MET A 11 -5.06 -34.25 -11.78
CA MET A 11 -5.90 -34.22 -12.97
C MET A 11 -5.18 -33.61 -14.18
N PRO A 12 -5.62 -33.90 -15.43
CA PRO A 12 -5.14 -33.19 -16.61
C PRO A 12 -5.36 -31.67 -16.52
N SER A 13 -4.37 -30.90 -16.94
CA SER A 13 -4.40 -29.43 -17.01
C SER A 13 -3.64 -28.92 -18.24
N SER A 14 -3.51 -27.60 -18.38
CA SER A 14 -2.77 -26.94 -19.44
C SER A 14 -1.69 -26.02 -18.89
N VAL A 15 -0.69 -25.71 -19.72
CA VAL A 15 0.32 -24.68 -19.38
C VAL A 15 -0.35 -23.33 -19.13
N GLY A 16 -1.41 -23.01 -19.87
CA GLY A 16 -2.19 -21.79 -19.67
C GLY A 16 -2.87 -21.73 -18.31
N MET A 17 -3.41 -22.84 -17.81
CA MET A 17 -4.00 -22.90 -16.46
C MET A 17 -2.94 -22.71 -15.37
N TRP A 18 -1.76 -23.34 -15.53
CA TRP A 18 -0.63 -23.15 -14.61
C TRP A 18 -0.07 -21.73 -14.64
N ALA A 19 0.12 -21.13 -15.81
CA ALA A 19 0.59 -19.75 -15.93
C ALA A 19 -0.48 -18.76 -15.43
N GLY A 20 -1.76 -19.05 -15.70
CA GLY A 20 -2.90 -18.26 -15.27
C GLY A 20 -2.99 -18.09 -13.76
N SER A 21 -2.64 -19.12 -12.97
CA SER A 21 -2.64 -18.99 -11.51
C SER A 21 -1.62 -17.95 -10.99
N PHE A 22 -0.46 -17.81 -11.66
CA PHE A 22 0.49 -16.75 -11.32
C PHE A 22 -0.01 -15.38 -11.78
N ALA A 23 -0.64 -15.31 -12.94
CA ALA A 23 -1.22 -14.07 -13.44
C ALA A 23 -2.32 -13.54 -12.50
N GLU A 24 -3.22 -14.40 -12.04
CA GLU A 24 -4.26 -14.04 -11.05
C GLU A 24 -3.64 -13.60 -9.72
N SER A 25 -2.64 -14.33 -9.20
CA SER A 25 -1.92 -13.92 -7.99
C SER A 25 -1.31 -12.52 -8.13
N LEU A 26 -0.70 -12.21 -9.28
CA LEU A 26 -0.11 -10.89 -9.53
C LEU A 26 -1.17 -9.79 -9.65
N LEU A 27 -2.37 -10.10 -10.17
CA LEU A 27 -3.47 -9.14 -10.22
C LEU A 27 -3.98 -8.80 -8.81
N ASP A 28 -4.04 -9.78 -7.92
CA ASP A 28 -4.38 -9.55 -6.51
C ASP A 28 -3.31 -8.68 -5.82
N ASP A 29 -2.02 -8.96 -6.07
CA ASP A 29 -0.91 -8.15 -5.55
C ASP A 29 -0.99 -6.69 -6.02
N LEU A 30 -1.39 -6.43 -7.27
CA LEU A 30 -1.59 -5.07 -7.77
C LEU A 30 -2.67 -4.31 -7.01
N ASN A 31 -3.76 -4.99 -6.60
CA ASN A 31 -4.80 -4.37 -5.80
C ASN A 31 -4.27 -3.96 -4.42
N VAL A 32 -3.48 -4.84 -3.79
CA VAL A 32 -2.82 -4.55 -2.50
C VAL A 32 -1.86 -3.37 -2.64
N LEU A 33 -1.01 -3.37 -3.67
CA LEU A 33 -0.06 -2.29 -3.92
C LEU A 33 -0.76 -0.95 -4.14
N LYS A 34 -1.86 -0.93 -4.90
CA LYS A 34 -2.64 0.29 -5.12
C LYS A 34 -3.25 0.81 -3.81
N SER A 35 -3.85 -0.06 -3.01
CA SER A 35 -4.40 0.33 -1.70
C SER A 35 -3.32 0.85 -0.76
N THR A 36 -2.15 0.20 -0.73
CA THR A 36 -1.03 0.65 0.10
C THR A 36 -0.51 2.01 -0.36
N PHE A 37 -0.42 2.22 -1.68
CA PHE A 37 -0.02 3.51 -2.26
C PHE A 37 -0.93 4.64 -1.79
N ASP A 38 -2.26 4.49 -1.91
CA ASP A 38 -3.23 5.49 -1.49
C ASP A 38 -3.19 5.78 0.03
N ASP A 39 -2.80 4.78 0.82
CA ASP A 39 -2.62 4.90 2.27
C ASP A 39 -1.35 5.67 2.65
N VAL A 40 -0.23 5.46 1.95
CA VAL A 40 1.05 6.12 2.22
C VAL A 40 1.18 7.49 1.55
N ASP A 41 0.36 7.79 0.55
CA ASP A 41 0.33 9.07 -0.18
C ASP A 41 -0.34 10.20 0.65
N GLN A 42 0.21 10.44 1.85
CA GLN A 42 -0.27 11.42 2.81
C GLN A 42 0.90 12.20 3.42
N SER A 43 0.84 13.52 3.37
CA SER A 43 1.88 14.38 3.92
C SER A 43 1.81 14.46 5.45
N PRO A 44 2.88 14.06 6.18
CA PRO A 44 2.96 14.22 7.63
C PRO A 44 3.44 15.62 8.03
N LEU A 45 3.88 16.44 7.08
CA LEU A 45 4.55 17.71 7.36
C LEU A 45 3.61 18.67 8.11
N GLY A 46 4.17 19.34 9.12
CA GLY A 46 3.43 20.19 10.06
C GLY A 46 2.91 19.47 11.29
N SER A 47 3.11 18.16 11.45
CA SER A 47 2.75 17.43 12.67
C SER A 47 3.61 17.79 13.88
N GLY A 48 4.79 18.40 13.67
CA GLY A 48 5.78 18.65 14.71
C GLY A 48 6.12 17.38 15.50
N ALA A 49 6.33 17.52 16.80
CA ALA A 49 6.51 16.41 17.75
C ALA A 49 5.17 15.74 18.12
N ALA A 50 4.30 15.50 17.13
CA ALA A 50 2.94 14.94 17.25
C ALA A 50 1.81 15.89 17.67
N TYR A 51 2.12 17.15 18.00
CA TYR A 51 1.15 18.14 18.50
C TYR A 51 1.00 19.38 17.60
N GLY A 52 1.48 19.29 16.36
CA GLY A 52 1.52 20.42 15.44
C GLY A 52 2.73 21.32 15.67
N VAL A 53 2.70 22.49 15.02
CA VAL A 53 3.69 23.56 15.17
C VAL A 53 2.97 24.86 15.50
N SER A 54 3.64 25.78 16.20
CA SER A 54 3.09 27.10 16.57
C SER A 54 3.13 28.11 15.43
N LEU A 55 3.68 27.74 14.27
CA LEU A 55 3.76 28.56 13.08
C LEU A 55 2.46 28.43 12.27
N GLU A 56 1.99 29.54 11.71
CA GLU A 56 0.89 29.53 10.74
C GLU A 56 1.38 28.98 9.40
N ILE A 57 1.43 27.65 9.29
CA ILE A 57 1.82 26.95 8.06
C ILE A 57 0.61 26.47 7.28
N ASP A 58 0.63 26.66 5.97
CA ASP A 58 -0.33 26.03 5.07
C ASP A 58 0.14 24.61 4.71
N ARG A 59 -0.41 23.63 5.43
CA ARG A 59 -0.09 22.20 5.24
C ARG A 59 -0.59 21.69 3.89
N GLU A 60 -1.72 22.19 3.40
CA GLU A 60 -2.30 21.79 2.12
C GLU A 60 -1.45 22.31 0.97
N TYR A 61 -1.03 23.57 1.02
CA TYR A 61 -0.10 24.13 0.06
C TYR A 61 1.20 23.34 0.00
N THR A 62 1.78 23.01 1.16
CA THR A 62 3.03 22.26 1.21
C THR A 62 2.87 20.81 0.73
N SER A 63 1.75 20.16 1.06
CA SER A 63 1.40 18.82 0.53
C SER A 63 1.38 18.80 -0.99
N LYS A 64 0.73 19.81 -1.60
CA LYS A 64 0.66 19.96 -3.07
C LYS A 64 2.04 20.18 -3.70
N LEU A 65 2.88 21.02 -3.10
CA LEU A 65 4.24 21.26 -3.60
C LEU A 65 5.12 20.02 -3.57
N LEU A 66 4.92 19.14 -2.58
CA LEU A 66 5.66 17.88 -2.44
C LEU A 66 5.05 16.72 -3.23
N GLY A 67 3.89 16.93 -3.87
CA GLY A 67 3.23 15.93 -4.72
C GLY A 67 2.43 14.88 -3.96
N PHE A 68 2.10 15.11 -2.69
CA PHE A 68 1.23 14.20 -1.93
C PHE A 68 -0.24 14.38 -2.29
N GLY A 69 -1.01 13.28 -2.31
CA GLY A 69 -2.44 13.29 -2.58
C GLY A 69 -3.29 13.99 -1.51
N LYS A 70 -2.87 13.96 -0.24
CA LYS A 70 -3.57 14.63 0.87
C LYS A 70 -2.68 14.89 2.08
N VAL A 71 -3.14 15.72 3.01
CA VAL A 71 -2.51 15.91 4.32
C VAL A 71 -2.95 14.81 5.28
N GLN A 72 -2.02 14.33 6.11
CA GLN A 72 -2.35 13.49 7.25
C GLN A 72 -2.93 14.35 8.38
N ASN A 73 -4.26 14.33 8.52
CA ASN A 73 -5.01 15.28 9.35
C ASN A 73 -4.59 15.28 10.83
N ASN A 74 -4.57 14.10 11.45
CA ASN A 74 -4.25 13.98 12.87
C ASN A 74 -2.72 13.90 13.08
N SER A 75 -2.18 14.83 13.86
CA SER A 75 -0.73 14.94 14.12
C SER A 75 -0.15 13.81 14.96
N LEU A 76 -0.94 13.18 15.84
CA LEU A 76 -0.55 11.98 16.57
C LEU A 76 -0.49 10.77 15.64
N TYR A 77 -1.48 10.66 14.75
CA TYR A 77 -1.52 9.58 13.76
C TYR A 77 -0.28 9.60 12.85
N ALA A 78 0.24 10.79 12.50
CA ALA A 78 1.49 10.93 11.73
C ALA A 78 2.66 10.12 12.32
N GLN A 79 2.76 10.03 13.65
CA GLN A 79 3.86 9.31 14.32
C GLN A 79 3.71 7.78 14.28
N VAL A 80 2.49 7.27 14.28
CA VAL A 80 2.20 5.83 14.42
C VAL A 80 1.74 5.16 13.12
N SER A 81 1.44 5.95 12.08
CA SER A 81 0.90 5.46 10.81
C SER A 81 1.79 4.45 10.08
N ARG A 82 3.11 4.48 10.30
CA ARG A 82 4.06 3.50 9.74
C ARG A 82 3.65 2.05 10.02
N VAL A 83 3.17 1.75 11.22
CA VAL A 83 2.81 0.38 11.60
C VAL A 83 1.67 -0.14 10.73
N LYS A 84 0.70 0.72 10.39
CA LYS A 84 -0.39 0.38 9.48
C LYS A 84 0.14 0.05 8.08
N SER A 85 1.05 0.87 7.56
CA SER A 85 1.65 0.68 6.23
C SER A 85 2.49 -0.60 6.14
N GLN A 86 3.17 -0.98 7.23
CA GLN A 86 4.00 -2.20 7.27
C GLN A 86 3.19 -3.49 7.42
N ALA A 87 1.98 -3.44 7.98
CA ALA A 87 1.18 -4.65 8.15
C ALA A 87 0.69 -5.26 6.82
N VAL A 88 0.80 -4.51 5.72
CA VAL A 88 0.30 -4.88 4.39
C VAL A 88 1.45 -5.32 3.45
N THR A 89 2.72 -5.15 3.85
CA THR A 89 3.92 -5.52 3.09
C THR A 89 4.67 -6.65 3.77
#